data_AF-A0A161K6W1-F1
#
_entry.id   AF-A0A161K6W1-F1
#
_cell.length_a   1.000
_cell.length_b   1.000
_cell.length_c   1.000
_cell.angle_alpha   90.00
_cell.angle_beta   90.00
_cell.angle_gamma   90.00
#
_symmetry.space_group_name_H-M   'P 1'
#
loop_
_entity.id
_entity.type
_entity.pdbx_description
1 polymer ?
#
loop_
_entity_poly.entity_id
_entity_poly.type
_entity_poly.pdbx_seq_one_letter_code
_entity_poly.pdbx_strand_id
1 'polypeptide(L)'
;MKNTAIPLTSVCCLLLAACTGSFSKVRTAIDQAPDWYDARRVEIRGEGYPEIVDIPTIEKGNTPGQTLETSKARGAELRAVFAENARAVAPANAAAEIEDLRESVRRGFAGFEANSNFLTDEEIEAIRSAFDVPRVTRGLRAANR
;
A
#
# COMPACT_ATOMS: atom_id res chain seq x y z
N MET A 1 9.00 -24.14 60.05
CA MET A 1 8.46 -23.47 58.85
C MET A 1 9.55 -22.55 58.33
N LYS A 2 10.04 -22.75 57.11
CA LYS A 2 11.27 -22.12 56.59
C LYS A 2 10.98 -20.69 56.10
N ASN A 3 11.84 -19.74 56.47
CA ASN A 3 11.73 -18.29 56.21
C ASN A 3 11.85 -17.93 54.72
N THR A 4 10.81 -18.20 53.92
CA THR A 4 10.73 -17.88 52.48
C THR A 4 10.42 -16.41 52.18
N ALA A 5 10.14 -15.58 53.19
CA ALA A 5 9.81 -14.16 53.02
C ALA A 5 11.03 -13.27 52.67
N ILE A 6 12.23 -13.65 53.12
CA ILE A 6 13.47 -12.90 52.92
C ILE A 6 14.02 -13.00 51.47
N PRO A 7 14.01 -14.17 50.79
CA PRO A 7 14.48 -14.22 49.39
C PRO A 7 13.56 -13.48 48.42
N LEU A 8 12.25 -13.42 48.69
CA LEU A 8 11.26 -12.83 47.77
C LEU A 8 11.34 -11.29 47.73
N THR A 9 11.60 -10.67 48.87
CA THR A 9 11.83 -9.22 48.96
C THR A 9 13.17 -8.81 48.34
N SER A 10 14.22 -9.61 48.52
CA SER A 10 15.54 -9.35 47.92
C SER A 10 15.52 -9.42 46.38
N VAL A 11 14.79 -10.37 45.80
CA VAL A 11 14.64 -10.50 44.34
C VAL A 11 13.85 -9.32 43.76
N CYS A 12 12.79 -8.85 44.42
CA CYS A 12 12.04 -7.66 43.98
C CYS A 12 12.89 -6.38 44.00
N CYS A 13 13.75 -6.18 45.00
CA CYS A 13 14.63 -5.01 45.06
C CYS A 13 15.70 -5.02 43.95
N LEU A 14 16.21 -6.20 43.57
CA LEU A 14 17.17 -6.34 42.47
C LEU A 14 16.54 -6.06 41.10
N LEU A 15 15.27 -6.44 40.90
CA LEU A 15 14.52 -6.15 39.67
C LEU A 15 14.23 -4.64 39.50
N LEU A 16 13.96 -3.92 40.58
CA LEU A 16 13.73 -2.47 40.54
C LEU A 16 14.99 -1.65 40.22
N ALA A 17 16.17 -2.10 40.69
CA ALA A 17 17.46 -1.48 40.35
C ALA A 17 17.85 -1.69 38.87
N ALA A 18 17.47 -2.83 38.28
CA ALA A 18 17.68 -3.09 36.86
C ALA A 18 16.80 -2.20 35.96
N CYS A 19 15.59 -1.84 36.40
CA CYS A 19 14.71 -0.93 35.66
C CYS A 19 15.25 0.51 35.62
N THR A 20 15.83 1.02 36.70
CA THR A 20 16.34 2.41 36.78
C THR A 20 17.51 2.67 35.82
N GLY A 21 18.38 1.68 35.63
CA GLY A 21 19.49 1.75 34.66
C GLY A 21 19.03 1.72 33.19
N SER A 22 17.84 1.20 32.91
CA SER A 22 17.25 1.22 31.56
C SER A 22 16.67 2.61 31.24
N PHE A 23 15.97 3.22 32.19
CA PHE A 23 15.43 4.58 32.02
C PHE A 23 16.51 5.64 31.85
N SER A 24 17.63 5.54 32.59
CA SER A 24 18.76 6.46 32.42
C SER A 24 19.40 6.33 31.04
N LYS A 25 19.63 5.10 30.55
CA LYS A 25 20.14 4.86 29.19
C LYS A 25 19.21 5.39 28.10
N VAL A 26 17.90 5.21 28.26
CA VAL A 26 16.90 5.77 27.33
C VAL A 26 16.94 7.29 27.37
N ARG A 27 17.06 7.90 28.55
CA ARG A 27 17.17 9.36 28.67
C ARG A 27 18.43 9.89 27.99
N THR A 28 19.58 9.27 28.24
CA THR A 28 20.84 9.65 27.58
C THR A 28 20.77 9.47 26.07
N ALA A 29 20.11 8.41 25.58
CA ALA A 29 19.92 8.20 24.14
C ALA A 29 18.99 9.24 23.50
N ILE A 30 17.99 9.74 24.25
CA ILE A 30 17.13 10.85 23.81
C ILE A 30 17.90 12.16 23.81
N ASP A 31 18.70 12.43 24.85
CA ASP A 31 19.48 13.66 24.98
C ASP A 31 20.64 13.74 23.95
N GLN A 32 21.07 12.59 23.41
CA GLN A 32 22.05 12.49 22.32
C GLN A 32 21.40 12.27 20.95
N ALA A 33 20.07 12.26 20.86
CA ALA A 33 19.39 12.03 19.60
C ALA A 33 19.60 13.24 18.67
N PRO A 34 19.85 13.04 17.37
CA PRO A 34 19.97 14.14 16.42
C PRO A 34 18.61 14.82 16.18
N ASP A 35 18.61 16.06 15.72
CA ASP A 35 17.42 16.92 15.55
C ASP A 35 16.26 16.27 14.75
N TRP A 36 16.56 15.35 13.83
CA TRP A 36 15.54 14.61 13.09
C TRP A 36 14.65 13.73 13.99
N TYR A 37 15.14 13.32 15.16
CA TYR A 37 14.40 12.50 16.12
C TYR A 37 13.24 13.27 16.76
N ASP A 38 13.45 14.54 17.10
CA ASP A 38 12.40 15.40 17.63
C ASP A 38 11.32 15.69 16.58
N ALA A 39 11.73 15.95 15.33
CA ALA A 39 10.81 16.07 14.21
C ALA A 39 9.97 14.79 14.02
N ARG A 40 10.60 13.61 14.11
CA ARG A 40 9.93 12.31 14.01
C ARG A 40 8.93 12.08 15.15
N ARG A 41 9.20 12.58 16.36
CA ARG A 41 8.29 12.47 17.51
C ARG A 41 7.04 13.34 17.37
N VAL A 42 7.13 14.47 16.70
CA VAL A 42 5.98 15.32 16.35
C VAL A 42 5.12 14.60 15.31
N GLU A 43 5.76 14.04 14.28
CA GLU A 43 5.10 13.26 13.22
C GLU A 43 4.35 12.04 13.78
N ILE A 44 5.01 11.24 14.62
CA ILE A 44 4.42 10.02 15.24
C ILE A 44 3.26 10.37 16.19
N ARG A 45 3.32 11.53 16.86
CA ARG A 45 2.22 11.99 17.72
C ARG A 45 1.03 12.51 16.94
N GLY A 46 1.13 12.62 15.62
CA GLY A 46 0.06 13.15 14.79
C GLY A 46 -0.16 14.66 15.00
N GLU A 47 0.79 15.36 15.64
CA GLU A 47 0.69 16.78 15.93
C GLU A 47 0.72 17.56 14.60
N GLY A 48 -0.38 18.23 14.25
CA GLY A 48 -0.51 19.02 13.02
C GLY A 48 -1.02 18.25 11.80
N TYR A 49 -1.28 16.94 11.91
CA TYR A 49 -2.07 16.25 10.89
C TYR A 49 -3.51 16.75 10.97
N PRO A 50 -4.15 17.07 9.83
CA PRO A 50 -5.59 17.32 9.84
C PRO A 50 -6.28 16.10 10.42
N GLU A 51 -7.24 16.30 11.32
CA GLU A 51 -8.17 15.24 11.69
C GLU A 51 -8.73 14.69 10.38
N ILE A 52 -8.50 13.40 10.11
CA ILE A 52 -9.08 12.75 8.93
C ILE A 52 -10.58 12.88 9.13
N VAL A 53 -11.16 13.82 8.40
CA VAL A 53 -12.56 14.18 8.44
C VAL A 53 -13.38 12.89 8.39
N ASP A 54 -14.09 12.66 9.49
CA ASP A 54 -15.28 11.84 9.63
C ASP A 54 -15.38 10.72 8.58
N ILE A 55 -14.62 9.63 8.78
CA ILE A 55 -14.78 8.43 7.97
C ILE A 55 -16.24 7.99 8.19
N PRO A 56 -17.12 8.11 7.17
CA PRO A 56 -18.53 7.87 7.35
C PRO A 56 -18.71 6.45 7.85
N THR A 57 -19.11 6.33 9.11
CA THR A 57 -19.30 5.04 9.73
C THR A 57 -20.58 4.47 9.15
N ILE A 58 -20.50 3.30 8.52
CA ILE A 58 -21.65 2.66 7.89
C ILE A 58 -22.73 2.48 8.97
N GLU A 59 -23.87 3.14 8.80
CA GLU A 59 -24.99 3.05 9.74
C GLU A 59 -25.39 1.59 9.97
N LYS A 60 -25.74 1.27 11.22
CA LYS A 60 -26.16 -0.08 11.61
C LYS A 60 -27.41 -0.48 10.82
N GLY A 61 -27.22 -1.38 9.85
CA GLY A 61 -28.29 -1.81 8.95
C GLY A 61 -28.00 -1.58 7.47
N ASN A 62 -26.98 -0.80 7.12
CA ASN A 62 -26.53 -0.60 5.73
C ASN A 62 -25.36 -1.54 5.40
N THR A 63 -25.60 -2.85 5.38
CA THR A 63 -24.54 -3.79 4.98
C THR A 63 -24.09 -3.52 3.53
N PRO A 64 -22.77 -3.47 3.27
CA PRO A 64 -22.27 -3.35 1.90
C PRO A 64 -22.91 -4.41 1.01
N GLY A 65 -23.51 -3.96 -0.10
CA GLY A 65 -24.10 -4.85 -1.09
C GLY A 65 -25.63 -4.97 -1.10
N GLN A 66 -26.35 -4.33 -0.19
CA GLN A 66 -27.83 -4.34 -0.21
C GLN A 66 -28.43 -3.77 -1.51
N THR A 67 -27.75 -2.80 -2.11
CA THR A 67 -28.17 -2.19 -3.37
C THR A 67 -27.67 -2.94 -4.60
N LEU A 68 -27.01 -4.09 -4.46
CA LEU A 68 -26.41 -4.82 -5.59
C LEU A 68 -27.46 -5.28 -6.60
N GLU A 69 -28.59 -5.83 -6.15
CA GLU A 69 -29.64 -6.28 -7.07
C GLU A 69 -30.29 -5.11 -7.80
N THR A 70 -30.56 -4.00 -7.10
CA THR A 70 -31.01 -2.75 -7.72
C THR A 70 -29.97 -2.21 -8.72
N SER A 71 -28.68 -2.28 -8.39
CA SER A 71 -27.59 -1.87 -9.27
C SER A 71 -27.44 -2.79 -10.49
N LYS A 72 -27.69 -4.10 -10.35
CA LYS A 72 -27.72 -5.05 -11.47
C LYS A 72 -28.88 -4.76 -12.41
N ALA A 73 -30.07 -4.52 -11.87
CA ALA A 73 -31.25 -4.17 -12.64
C ALA A 73 -31.03 -2.85 -13.41
N ARG A 74 -30.51 -1.83 -12.73
CA ARG A 74 -30.11 -0.56 -13.38
C ARG A 74 -29.03 -0.76 -14.44
N GLY A 75 -28.06 -1.63 -14.20
CA GLY A 75 -27.04 -1.97 -15.19
C GLY A 75 -27.59 -2.67 -16.42
N ALA A 76 -28.61 -3.53 -16.26
CA ALA A 76 -29.29 -4.17 -17.38
C ALA A 76 -30.08 -3.15 -18.22
N GLU A 77 -30.81 -2.25 -17.57
CA GLU A 77 -31.52 -1.15 -18.23
C GLU A 77 -30.57 -0.24 -19.02
N LEU A 78 -29.46 0.19 -18.40
CA LEU A 78 -28.46 1.03 -19.07
C LEU A 78 -27.81 0.33 -20.27
N ARG A 79 -27.60 -1.00 -20.20
CA ARG A 79 -27.12 -1.78 -21.36
C ARG A 79 -28.13 -1.82 -22.49
N ALA A 80 -29.42 -1.95 -22.19
CA ALA A 80 -30.47 -1.90 -23.21
C ALA A 80 -30.51 -0.52 -23.89
N VAL A 81 -30.50 0.56 -23.10
CA VAL A 81 -30.42 1.95 -23.62
C VAL A 81 -29.18 2.18 -24.47
N PHE A 82 -28.03 1.62 -24.06
CA PHE A 82 -26.81 1.70 -24.84
C PHE A 82 -26.94 0.94 -26.16
N ALA A 83 -27.45 -0.30 -26.15
CA ALA A 83 -27.58 -1.12 -27.35
C ALA A 83 -28.55 -0.54 -28.38
N GLU A 84 -29.58 0.17 -27.95
CA GLU A 84 -30.54 0.86 -28.82
C GLU A 84 -30.02 2.20 -29.35
N ASN A 85 -28.89 2.69 -28.85
CA ASN A 85 -28.33 3.97 -29.27
C ASN A 85 -27.71 3.86 -30.67
N ALA A 86 -28.07 4.77 -31.56
CA ALA A 86 -27.49 4.86 -32.91
C ALA A 86 -25.95 4.99 -32.91
N ARG A 87 -25.35 5.54 -31.84
CA ARG A 87 -23.90 5.66 -31.68
C ARG A 87 -23.22 4.37 -31.20
N ALA A 88 -23.98 3.41 -30.69
CA ALA A 88 -23.46 2.11 -30.26
C ALA A 88 -23.39 1.09 -31.41
N VAL A 89 -23.91 1.44 -32.59
CA VAL A 89 -23.75 0.64 -33.81
C VAL A 89 -22.27 0.66 -34.20
N ALA A 90 -21.64 -0.52 -34.13
CA ALA A 90 -20.27 -0.68 -34.59
C ALA A 90 -20.19 -0.36 -36.10
N PRO A 91 -19.13 0.33 -36.56
CA PRO A 91 -18.97 0.58 -37.99
C PRO A 91 -18.84 -0.75 -38.75
N ALA A 92 -19.44 -0.82 -39.94
CA ALA A 92 -19.55 -2.06 -40.73
C ALA A 92 -18.17 -2.68 -41.07
N ASN A 93 -17.12 -1.87 -41.06
CA ASN A 93 -15.74 -2.23 -41.37
C ASN A 93 -14.81 -2.17 -40.14
N ALA A 94 -15.33 -2.15 -38.91
CA ALA A 94 -14.53 -1.98 -37.69
C ALA A 94 -13.31 -2.92 -37.62
N ALA A 95 -13.47 -4.19 -38.02
CA ALA A 95 -12.38 -5.17 -38.02
C ALA A 95 -11.28 -4.82 -39.03
N ALA A 96 -11.66 -4.34 -40.22
CA ALA A 96 -10.71 -3.91 -41.23
C ALA A 96 -9.99 -2.61 -40.80
N GLU A 97 -10.71 -1.66 -40.21
CA GLU A 97 -10.11 -0.41 -39.69
C GLU A 97 -9.13 -0.68 -38.54
N ILE A 98 -9.43 -1.65 -37.67
CA ILE A 98 -8.53 -2.07 -36.59
C ILE A 98 -7.25 -2.68 -37.17
N GLU A 99 -7.37 -3.52 -38.20
CA GLU A 99 -6.19 -4.14 -38.82
C GLU A 99 -5.35 -3.12 -39.60
N ASP A 100 -5.99 -2.19 -40.32
CA ASP A 100 -5.31 -1.07 -40.98
C ASP A 100 -4.58 -0.18 -39.97
N LEU A 101 -5.22 0.14 -38.84
CA LEU A 101 -4.59 0.88 -37.75
C LEU A 101 -3.38 0.12 -37.19
N ARG A 102 -3.53 -1.18 -36.97
CA ARG A 102 -2.45 -2.04 -36.47
C ARG A 102 -1.26 -2.05 -37.43
N GLU A 103 -1.50 -2.18 -38.72
CA GLU A 103 -0.44 -2.12 -39.74
C GLU A 103 0.21 -0.75 -39.80
N SER A 104 -0.59 0.32 -39.72
CA SER A 104 -0.10 1.70 -39.69
C SER A 104 0.83 1.93 -38.51
N VAL A 105 0.43 1.52 -37.30
CA VAL A 105 1.26 1.57 -36.09
C VAL A 105 2.53 0.74 -36.28
N ARG A 106 2.41 -0.51 -36.73
CA ARG A 106 3.57 -1.39 -36.96
C ARG A 106 4.56 -0.78 -37.94
N ARG A 107 4.08 -0.13 -39.01
CA ARG A 107 4.91 0.55 -40.00
C ARG A 107 5.56 1.81 -39.42
N GLY A 108 4.83 2.57 -38.61
CA GLY A 108 5.36 3.75 -37.91
C GLY A 108 6.49 3.41 -36.95
N PHE A 109 6.45 2.21 -36.36
CA PHE A 109 7.51 1.68 -35.49
C PHE A 109 8.52 0.77 -36.21
N ALA A 110 8.40 0.58 -37.54
CA ALA A 110 9.35 -0.23 -38.29
C ALA A 110 10.72 0.45 -38.30
N GLY A 111 11.76 -0.26 -37.85
CA GLY A 111 13.12 0.27 -37.73
C GLY A 111 13.47 0.85 -36.37
N PHE A 112 12.51 0.93 -35.43
CA PHE A 112 12.83 1.11 -34.02
C PHE A 112 13.21 -0.26 -33.42
N GLU A 113 14.33 -0.33 -32.70
CA GLU A 113 14.65 -1.55 -31.94
C GLU A 113 13.62 -1.72 -30.82
N ALA A 114 13.02 -2.91 -30.74
CA ALA A 114 12.07 -3.26 -29.68
C ALA A 114 12.72 -3.21 -28.29
N ASN A 115 14.05 -3.39 -28.25
CA ASN A 115 14.88 -3.16 -27.09
C ASN A 115 15.29 -1.70 -27.12
N SER A 116 14.62 -0.91 -26.30
CA SER A 116 15.04 0.46 -26.12
C SER A 116 16.23 0.44 -25.15
N ASN A 117 17.41 0.89 -25.60
CA ASN A 117 18.63 1.04 -24.78
C ASN A 117 18.55 2.32 -23.91
N PHE A 118 17.37 2.67 -23.43
CA PHE A 118 17.14 3.85 -22.59
C PHE A 118 17.66 3.65 -21.17
N LEU A 119 17.82 2.39 -20.77
CA LEU A 119 18.44 2.01 -19.52
C LEU A 119 19.48 0.91 -19.79
N THR A 120 20.63 1.00 -19.14
CA THR A 120 21.56 -0.13 -19.07
C THR A 120 21.01 -1.21 -18.14
N ASP A 121 21.55 -2.42 -18.24
CA ASP A 121 21.22 -3.50 -17.31
C ASP A 121 21.51 -3.11 -15.84
N GLU A 122 22.53 -2.28 -15.61
CA GLU A 122 22.80 -1.75 -14.27
C GLU A 122 21.70 -0.79 -13.79
N GLU A 123 21.19 0.08 -14.66
CA GLU A 123 20.11 1.01 -14.31
C GLU A 123 18.78 0.28 -14.05
N ILE A 124 18.49 -0.77 -14.84
CA ILE A 124 17.34 -1.65 -14.61
C ILE A 124 17.45 -2.32 -13.25
N GLU A 125 18.63 -2.83 -12.89
CA GLU A 125 18.83 -3.50 -11.60
C GLU A 125 18.79 -2.52 -10.42
N ALA A 126 19.31 -1.30 -10.58
CA ALA A 126 19.21 -0.24 -9.59
C ALA A 126 17.75 0.14 -9.30
N ILE A 127 16.92 0.27 -10.35
CA ILE A 127 15.48 0.50 -10.22
C ILE A 127 14.82 -0.67 -9.51
N ARG A 128 15.07 -1.91 -9.93
CA ARG A 128 14.50 -3.11 -9.29
C ARG A 128 14.85 -3.17 -7.80
N SER A 129 16.10 -2.89 -7.45
CA SER A 129 16.57 -2.87 -6.07
C SER A 129 15.90 -1.78 -5.23
N ALA A 130 15.68 -0.58 -5.80
CA ALA A 130 14.96 0.49 -5.13
C ALA A 130 13.49 0.13 -4.81
N PHE A 131 12.89 -0.74 -5.62
CA PHE A 131 11.54 -1.26 -5.42
C PHE A 131 11.48 -2.61 -4.67
N ASP A 132 12.61 -3.27 -4.39
CA ASP A 132 12.69 -4.48 -3.54
C ASP A 132 12.59 -4.09 -2.05
N VAL A 133 11.44 -3.53 -1.68
CA VAL A 133 11.13 -3.19 -0.29
C VAL A 133 10.63 -4.47 0.41
N PRO A 134 11.21 -4.88 1.56
CA PRO A 134 10.89 -6.14 2.24
C PRO A 134 9.41 -6.37 2.54
N ARG A 135 8.62 -5.31 2.62
CA ARG A 135 7.17 -5.35 2.88
C ARG A 135 6.37 -5.92 1.70
N VAL A 136 6.87 -5.81 0.46
CA VAL A 136 6.21 -6.29 -0.77
C VAL A 136 6.75 -7.66 -1.18
N THR A 137 8.07 -7.87 -1.09
CA THR A 137 8.72 -9.09 -1.63
C THR A 137 8.72 -10.29 -0.69
N ARG A 138 8.61 -10.12 0.64
CA ARG A 138 8.43 -11.26 1.57
C ARG A 138 7.07 -11.93 1.45
N GLY A 139 6.02 -11.19 1.12
CA GLY A 139 4.67 -11.75 0.95
C GLY A 139 4.57 -12.67 -0.27
N LEU A 140 5.26 -12.31 -1.36
CA LEU A 140 5.26 -13.08 -2.61
C LEU A 140 6.15 -14.34 -2.57
N ARG A 141 7.30 -14.31 -1.90
CA ARG A 141 8.17 -15.50 -1.77
C ARG A 141 7.60 -16.59 -0.86
N ALA A 142 6.74 -16.23 0.09
CA ALA A 142 6.07 -17.20 0.96
C ALA A 142 4.89 -17.93 0.27
N ALA A 143 4.33 -17.35 -0.79
CA ALA A 143 3.21 -17.95 -1.54
C ALA A 143 3.63 -18.97 -2.62
N ASN A 144 4.93 -19.04 -2.93
CA ASN A 144 5.51 -19.95 -3.93
C ASN A 144 6.30 -21.13 -3.30
N ARG A 145 5.99 -21.51 -2.06
CA ARG A 145 6.49 -22.74 -1.43
C ARG A 145 5.34 -23.64 -1.02
#